data_AF-A0A356IIE9-F1
#
_entry.id   AF-A0A356IIE9-F1
#
_cell.length_a   1.000
_cell.length_b   1.000
_cell.length_c   1.000
_cell.angle_alpha   90.00
_cell.angle_beta   90.00
_cell.angle_gamma   90.00
#
_symmetry.space_group_name_H-M   'P 1'
#
loop_
_entity.id
_entity.type
_entity.pdbx_description
1 polymer ?
#
loop_
_entity_poly.entity_id
_entity_poly.type
_entity_poly.pdbx_seq_one_letter_code
_entity_poly.pdbx_strand_id
1 'polypeptide(L)' 'QADSRGRACGQCDSCRLRREGFQQAGVADPTPYR' A
#
# COMPACT_ATOMS: atom_id res chain seq x y z
N GLN A 1 -6.49 -5.96 -0.89
CA GLN A 1 -6.57 -7.32 -0.33
C GLN A 1 -5.21 -7.67 0.30
N ALA A 2 -5.19 -8.29 1.48
CA ALA A 2 -3.95 -8.69 2.14
C ALA A 2 -3.63 -10.17 1.85
N ASP A 3 -2.35 -10.55 1.88
CA ASP A 3 -1.92 -11.94 1.78
C ASP A 3 -2.15 -12.70 3.11
N SER A 4 -1.85 -14.00 3.13
CA SER A 4 -2.01 -14.86 4.31
C SER A 4 -1.14 -14.46 5.51
N ARG A 5 -0.16 -13.58 5.32
CA ARG A 5 0.70 -13.00 6.36
C ARG A 5 0.31 -11.57 6.71
N GLY A 6 -0.80 -11.06 6.19
CA GLY A 6 -1.31 -9.71 6.43
C GLY A 6 -0.62 -8.61 5.62
N ARG A 7 0.27 -8.94 4.67
CA ARG A 7 0.95 -7.95 3.82
C ARG A 7 0.03 -7.48 2.70
N ALA A 8 0.08 -6.19 2.38
CA ALA A 8 -0.73 -5.62 1.32
C ALA A 8 -0.33 -6.24 -0.04
N CYS A 9 -1.31 -6.62 -0.88
CA CYS A 9 -0.97 -7.29 -2.14
C CYS A 9 -0.11 -6.43 -3.07
N GLY A 10 -0.35 -5.11 -3.12
CA GLY A 10 0.42 -4.18 -3.92
C GLY A 10 0.01 -4.07 -5.39
N GLN A 11 -1.05 -4.79 -5.81
CA GLN A 11 -1.57 -4.73 -7.19
C GLN A 11 -3.05 -4.32 -7.28
N CYS A 12 -3.79 -4.25 -6.16
CA CYS A 12 -5.19 -3.81 -6.19
C CYS A 12 -5.32 -2.28 -6.11
N ASP A 13 -6.48 -1.75 -6.50
CA ASP A 13 -6.76 -0.32 -6.44
C ASP A 13 -6.54 0.29 -5.05
N SER A 14 -6.94 -0.41 -3.99
CA SER A 14 -6.69 0.07 -2.62
C SER A 14 -5.20 0.27 -2.32
N CYS A 15 -4.31 -0.58 -2.86
CA CYS A 15 -2.87 -0.41 -2.67
C CYS A 15 -2.34 0.76 -3.49
N ARG A 16 -2.84 0.94 -4.72
CA ARG A 16 -2.46 2.05 -5.59
C ARG A 16 -2.87 3.40 -4.97
N LEU A 17 -4.14 3.55 -4.61
CA LEU A 17 -4.67 4.76 -3.97
C LEU A 17 -3.91 5.11 -2.68
N ARG A 18 -3.54 4.10 -1.90
CA ARG A 18 -2.77 4.30 -0.67
C ARG A 18 -1.36 4.82 -0.96
N ARG A 19 -0.65 4.29 -1.96
CA ARG A 19 0.67 4.82 -2.39
C ARG A 19 0.56 6.26 -2.87
N GLU A 20 -0.44 6.54 -3.70
CA GLU A 20 -0.70 7.89 -4.21
C GLU A 20 -0.93 8.87 -3.06
N GLY A 21 -1.72 8.49 -2.05
CA GLY A 21 -1.94 9.31 -0.85
C GLY A 21 -0.66 9.61 -0.08
N PHE A 22 0.20 8.60 0.16
CA PHE A 22 1.48 8.81 0.83
C PHE A 22 2.44 9.70 0.00
N GLN A 23 2.49 9.49 -1.31
CA GLN A 23 3.29 10.31 -2.23
C GLN A 23 2.82 11.77 -2.23
N GLN A 24 1.50 12.01 -2.30
CA GLN A 24 0.93 13.37 -2.26
C GLN A 24 1.20 14.08 -0.94
N ALA A 25 1.18 13.35 0.17
CA ALA A 25 1.51 13.87 1.49
C ALA A 25 3.02 14.06 1.70
N GLY A 26 3.87 13.65 0.75
CA GLY A 26 5.33 13.79 0.84
C GLY A 26 5.98 12.93 1.93
N VAL A 27 5.31 11.84 2.34
CA VAL A 27 5.76 10.94 3.40
C VAL A 27 5.99 9.52 2.87
N ALA A 28 6.91 8.80 3.49
CA ALA A 28 7.17 7.41 3.13
C ALA A 28 5.99 6.51 3.51
N ASP A 29 5.61 5.60 2.63
CA ASP A 29 4.59 4.59 2.89
C ASP A 29 5.18 3.45 3.76
N PRO A 30 4.74 3.27 5.02
CA PRO A 30 5.28 2.24 5.91
C PRO A 30 4.67 0.86 5.67
N THR A 31 3.76 0.72 4.70
CA THR A 31 2.94 -0.48 4.61
C THR A 31 3.73 -1.65 4.03
N PRO A 32 3.77 -2.80 4.72
CA PRO A 32 4.45 -3.97 4.22
C PRO A 32 3.65 -4.58 3.06
N TYR A 33 4.30 -4.67 1.90
CA TYR A 33 3.74 -5.32 0.71
C TYR A 33 4.24 -6.76 0.57
N ARG A 34 3.49 -7.56 -0.19
CA ARG A 34 3.88 -8.94 -0.52
C ARG A 34 5.14 -9.00 -1.39
#